data_AF-A0AA47EKU9-F1
#
_entry.id   AF-A0AA47EKU9-F1
#
_cell.length_a   1.000
_cell.length_b   1.000
_cell.length_c   1.000
_cell.angle_alpha   90.00
_cell.angle_beta   90.00
_cell.angle_gamma   90.00
#
_symmetry.space_group_name_H-M   'P 1'
#
loop_
_entity.id
_entity.type
_entity.pdbx_description
1 polymer ?
#
loop_
_entity_poly.entity_id
_entity_poly.type
_entity_poly.pdbx_seq_one_letter_code
_entity_poly.pdbx_strand_id
1 'polypeptide(L)' 'MSSNNIEMMKKIIEEKKRKSSEQSGLSRATKVIGKKSKAARSTKKTGGLFDK' A
#
# COMPACT_ATOMS: atom_id res chain seq x y z
N MET A 1 32.03 -4.02 -27.19
CA MET A 1 31.16 -3.35 -26.19
C MET A 1 32.02 -2.39 -25.40
N SER A 2 31.90 -1.07 -25.61
CA SER A 2 32.75 -0.09 -24.92
C SER A 2 32.45 -0.07 -23.42
N SER A 3 33.50 0.04 -22.61
CA SER A 3 33.45 0.14 -21.15
C SER A 3 32.51 1.26 -20.66
N ASN A 4 32.48 2.39 -21.38
CA ASN A 4 31.61 3.54 -21.09
C ASN A 4 30.11 3.18 -21.15
N ASN A 5 29.73 2.27 -22.06
CA ASN A 5 28.34 1.83 -22.18
C ASN A 5 27.94 0.95 -20.99
N ILE A 6 28.89 0.20 -20.42
CA ILE A 6 28.65 -0.67 -19.26
C ILE A 6 28.46 0.16 -18.00
N GLU A 7 29.27 1.18 -17.77
CA GLU A 7 29.10 2.11 -16.64
C GLU A 7 27.78 2.88 -16.73
N MET A 8 27.45 3.39 -17.92
CA MET A 8 26.19 4.10 -18.14
C MET A 8 24.98 3.19 -17.88
N MET A 9 25.03 1.94 -18.35
CA MET A 9 23.98 0.96 -18.07
C MET A 9 23.86 0.64 -16.58
N LYS A 10 24.98 0.47 -15.86
CA LYS A 10 24.97 0.26 -14.40
C LYS A 10 24.28 1.40 -13.67
N LYS A 11 24.62 2.64 -14.02
CA LYS A 11 24.02 3.85 -13.42
C LYS A 11 22.51 3.93 -13.66
N ILE A 12 22.06 3.61 -14.87
CA ILE A 12 20.63 3.56 -15.22
C ILE A 12 19.89 2.48 -14.41
N ILE A 13 20.49 1.31 -14.23
CA ILE A 13 19.89 0.20 -13.47
C ILE A 13 19.73 0.58 -12.00
N GLU A 14 20.76 1.22 -11.42
CA GLU A 14 20.75 1.66 -10.03
C GLU A 14 19.67 2.72 -9.76
N GLU A 15 19.56 3.72 -10.63
CA GLU A 15 18.50 4.74 -10.54
C GLU A 15 17.09 4.13 -10.65
N LYS A 16 16.90 3.17 -11.56
CA LYS A 16 15.60 2.49 -11.73
C LYS A 16 15.24 1.64 -10.51
N LYS A 17 16.20 0.92 -9.93
CA LYS A 17 15.98 0.15 -8.69
C LYS A 17 15.60 1.06 -7.53
N ARG A 18 16.26 2.21 -7.38
CA ARG A 18 15.93 3.17 -6.32
C ARG A 18 14.50 3.71 -6.46
N LYS A 19 14.14 4.18 -7.65
CA LYS A 19 12.78 4.66 -7.97
C LYS A 19 11.72 3.57 -7.75
N SER A 20 12.00 2.33 -8.15
CA SER A 20 11.10 1.20 -7.91
C SER A 20 10.94 0.86 -6.43
N SER A 21 11.96 1.07 -5.60
CA SER A 21 11.88 0.85 -4.16
C SER A 21 11.15 1.99 -3.44
N GLU A 22 11.30 3.23 -3.90
CA GLU A 22 10.59 4.41 -3.41
C GLU A 22 9.10 4.38 -3.80
N GLN A 23 8.80 3.79 -4.96
CA GLN A 23 7.45 3.47 -5.40
C GLN A 23 6.94 2.23 -4.66
N SER A 24 6.77 2.35 -3.33
CA SER A 24 5.99 1.37 -2.55
C SER A 24 4.66 1.21 -3.27
N GLY A 25 4.43 0.02 -3.82
CA GLY A 25 3.51 -0.21 -4.93
C GLY A 25 2.19 0.52 -4.74
N LEU A 26 1.68 1.15 -5.81
CA LEU A 26 0.39 1.84 -5.87
C LEU A 26 -0.63 1.08 -5.02
N SER A 27 -0.77 1.52 -3.76
CA SER A 27 -1.63 0.84 -2.81
C SER A 27 -3.01 0.99 -3.40
N ARG A 28 -3.63 -0.12 -3.84
CA ARG A 28 -5.02 -0.10 -4.26
C ARG A 28 -5.81 0.61 -3.16
N ALA A 29 -6.69 1.52 -3.56
CA ALA A 29 -7.49 2.29 -2.63
C ALA A 29 -8.09 1.33 -1.59
N THR A 30 -7.78 1.57 -0.31
CA THR A 30 -8.24 0.71 0.80
C THR A 30 -9.78 0.66 0.89
N LYS A 31 -10.43 1.66 0.31
CA LYS A 31 -11.88 1.79 0.21
C LYS A 31 -12.36 1.28 -1.15
N VAL A 32 -12.99 0.11 -1.12
CA VAL A 32 -13.77 -0.40 -2.26
C VAL A 32 -15.23 0.03 -2.05
N ILE A 33 -15.83 0.70 -3.03
CA ILE A 33 -17.26 1.05 -3.03
C ILE A 33 -18.05 -0.27 -2.89
N GLY A 34 -18.90 -0.38 -1.87
CA GLY A 34 -19.66 -1.61 -1.59
C GLY A 34 -19.04 -2.56 -0.56
N LYS A 35 -17.85 -2.26 0.00
CA LYS A 35 -17.33 -3.04 1.14
C LYS A 35 -18.21 -2.82 2.36
N LYS A 36 -18.79 -3.89 2.92
CA LYS A 36 -19.56 -3.86 4.18
C LYS A 36 -18.65 -3.31 5.29
N SER A 37 -18.87 -2.06 5.69
CA SER A 37 -18.29 -1.54 6.93
C SER A 37 -18.97 -2.26 8.10
N LYS A 38 -18.19 -2.78 9.06
CA LYS A 38 -18.78 -3.25 10.31
C LYS A 38 -19.45 -2.04 10.96
N ALA A 39 -20.70 -2.20 11.38
CA ALA A 39 -21.39 -1.14 12.13
C ALA A 39 -20.49 -0.70 13.30
N ALA A 40 -20.37 0.61 13.51
CA ALA A 40 -19.70 1.14 14.69
C ALA A 40 -20.54 0.74 15.91
N ARG A 41 -20.23 -0.43 16.49
CA ARG A 41 -20.82 -0.85 17.76
C ARG A 41 -20.32 0.15 18.79
N SER A 42 -21.25 0.96 19.31
CA SER A 42 -20.97 1.85 20.43
C SER A 42 -20.42 1.00 21.57
N THR A 43 -19.15 1.16 21.91
CA THR A 43 -18.51 0.51 23.04
C THR A 43 -19.10 0.94 24.39
N LYS A 44 -20.08 1.86 24.38
CA LYS A 44 -20.66 2.49 25.56
C LYS A 44 -22.04 1.95 25.95
N LYS A 45 -22.64 1.04 25.18
CA LYS A 45 -23.96 0.46 25.48
C LYS A 45 -23.96 -1.06 25.36
N THR A 46 -23.15 -1.72 26.19
CA THR A 46 -23.38 -3.10 26.58
C THR A 46 -24.29 -3.11 27.81
N GLY A 47 -25.37 -3.90 27.81
CA GLY A 47 -26.31 -4.02 28.93
C GLY A 47 -27.77 -3.64 28.64
N GLY A 48 -28.24 -3.75 27.40
CA GLY A 48 -29.67 -3.65 27.10
C GLY A 48 -30.45 -4.89 27.57
N LEU A 49 -31.77 -4.76 27.79
CA LEU A 49 -32.66 -5.87 28.17
C LEU A 49 -32.62 -7.07 27.18
N PHE A 50 -32.16 -6.83 25.96
CA PHE A 50 -31.97 -7.82 24.89
C PHE A 50 -30.50 -8.08 24.53
N ASP A 51 -29.54 -7.59 25.32
CA ASP A 51 -28.08 -7.81 25.15
C ASP A 51 -27.59 -9.06 25.90
N LYS A 52 -28.50 -10.02 26.13
CA LYS A 52 -28.23 -11.31 26.75
C LYS A 52 -28.13 -12.40 25.69
#